data_AF-A0A952NF04-F1
#
_entry.id   AF-A0A952NF04-F1
#
_cell.length_a   1.000
_cell.length_b   1.000
_cell.length_c   1.000
_cell.angle_alpha   90.00
_cell.angle_beta   90.00
_cell.angle_gamma   90.00
#
_symmetry.space_group_name_H-M   'P 1'
#
loop_
_entity.id
_entity.type
_entity.pdbx_description
1 polymer ?
#
loop_
_entity_poly.entity_id
_entity_poly.type
_entity_poly.pdbx_seq_one_letter_code
_entity_poly.pdbx_strand_id
1 'polypeptide(L)'
;MKNPFFRRQVIEIQDDPALRIVGALLALAALAHGIDVNHAGFVARLIDFLDPTCWFFWPQCHLYRAPESWPLPFLIIGFQVLSLCCALLFSWRSTTKAAWWILFFLTLCRHGVILLSFENMGNYHYMSLIATYVFLLLPQKRMIYPLFLIAFYLAASALKFNNEWLSGAALWKASIELPDALIRVGCFYVVYLESVLVLLLLHPKAWVRWSIFIQLILFHAVSALWVGWFYPVTMILLLSIFPVSWLSISTEKGLVWTDLARMKKANIAALAAFFAAQMVPWMMAGTSSLTGEGRLFSLNMFDSRNECQSLLQMRFHGEVMDVTNGERQSLAVRIRCDPMVVFSRIRNLCRSEMNNPDFLGMDVFVIAKRASDPTYRPLLSLHDACRRKLDADLWGRHEGVERW
;
A
#
# COMPACT_ATOMS: atom_id res chain seq x y z
N MET A 1 8.63 -22.30 24.43
CA MET A 1 9.32 -21.15 23.81
C MET A 1 10.27 -20.58 24.84
N LYS A 2 11.59 -20.63 24.61
CA LYS A 2 12.59 -20.12 25.56
C LYS A 2 12.76 -18.60 25.50
N ASN A 3 12.40 -17.96 24.38
CA ASN A 3 12.51 -16.51 24.24
C ASN A 3 11.34 -15.81 25.00
N PRO A 4 11.62 -14.99 26.02
CA PRO A 4 10.61 -14.34 26.85
C PRO A 4 9.78 -13.29 26.08
N PHE A 5 10.32 -12.73 24.99
CA PHE A 5 9.63 -11.74 24.18
C PHE A 5 8.38 -12.32 23.51
N PHE A 6 8.53 -13.36 22.68
CA PHE A 6 7.40 -13.99 21.97
C PHE A 6 6.36 -14.57 22.93
N ARG A 7 6.82 -15.13 24.06
CA ARG A 7 5.92 -15.62 25.11
C ARG A 7 5.01 -14.51 25.64
N ARG A 8 5.56 -13.32 25.89
CA ARG A 8 4.76 -12.15 26.33
C ARG A 8 3.75 -11.72 25.27
N GLN A 9 4.14 -11.68 24.00
CA GLN A 9 3.23 -11.29 22.91
C GLN A 9 2.02 -12.23 22.80
N VAL A 10 2.26 -13.55 22.89
CA VAL A 10 1.21 -14.56 22.82
C VAL A 10 0.32 -14.53 24.06
N ILE A 11 0.88 -14.41 25.27
CA ILE A 11 0.09 -14.35 26.52
C ILE A 11 -0.86 -13.15 26.51
N GLU A 12 -0.37 -11.98 26.08
CA GLU A 12 -1.20 -10.78 25.98
C GLU A 12 -2.44 -11.00 25.10
N ILE A 13 -2.29 -11.65 23.95
CA ILE A 13 -3.41 -11.97 23.06
C ILE A 13 -4.28 -13.07 23.65
N GLN A 14 -3.67 -14.11 24.23
CA GLN A 14 -4.38 -15.26 24.79
C GLN A 14 -5.32 -14.86 25.92
N ASP A 15 -4.89 -13.93 26.75
CA ASP A 15 -5.61 -13.52 27.95
C ASP A 15 -6.67 -12.44 27.67
N ASP A 16 -6.65 -11.79 26.50
CA ASP A 16 -7.60 -10.76 26.11
C ASP A 16 -8.51 -11.20 24.92
N PRO A 17 -9.83 -11.38 25.13
CA PRO A 17 -10.75 -11.80 24.07
C PRO A 17 -10.88 -10.79 22.93
N ALA A 18 -10.75 -9.48 23.19
CA ALA A 18 -10.78 -8.45 22.15
C ALA A 18 -9.58 -8.60 21.21
N LEU A 19 -8.39 -8.86 21.76
CA LEU A 19 -7.19 -9.10 20.96
C LEU A 19 -7.28 -10.39 20.15
N ARG A 20 -7.93 -11.44 20.66
CA ARG A 20 -8.21 -12.66 19.88
C ARG A 20 -9.11 -12.37 18.69
N ILE A 21 -10.20 -11.61 18.90
CA ILE A 21 -11.08 -11.18 17.80
C ILE A 21 -10.29 -10.36 16.76
N VAL A 22 -9.43 -9.44 17.20
CA VAL A 22 -8.58 -8.65 16.29
C VAL A 22 -7.61 -9.53 15.51
N GLY A 23 -6.99 -10.52 16.16
CA GLY A 23 -6.15 -11.51 15.50
C GLY A 23 -6.92 -12.29 14.43
N ALA A 24 -8.16 -12.68 14.71
CA ALA A 24 -9.03 -13.32 13.72
C ALA A 24 -9.34 -12.40 12.53
N LEU A 25 -9.63 -11.13 12.79
CA LEU A 25 -9.94 -10.14 11.74
C LEU A 25 -8.72 -9.80 10.88
N LEU A 26 -7.51 -9.80 11.45
CA LEU A 26 -6.26 -9.71 10.70
C LEU A 26 -6.03 -10.93 9.80
N ALA A 27 -6.36 -12.14 10.29
CA ALA A 27 -6.32 -13.34 9.46
C ALA A 27 -7.36 -13.28 8.32
N LEU A 28 -8.55 -12.73 8.56
CA LEU A 28 -9.53 -12.47 7.50
C LEU A 28 -9.07 -11.39 6.52
N ALA A 29 -8.27 -10.40 6.96
CA ALA A 29 -7.65 -9.44 6.05
C ALA A 29 -6.58 -10.11 5.15
N ALA A 30 -5.89 -11.13 5.66
CA ALA A 30 -5.04 -11.99 4.85
C ALA A 30 -5.87 -12.82 3.85
N LEU A 31 -7.00 -13.39 4.27
CA LEU A 31 -7.93 -14.07 3.35
C LEU A 31 -8.41 -13.14 2.22
N ALA A 32 -8.84 -11.92 2.55
CA ALA A 32 -9.25 -10.91 1.57
C ALA A 32 -8.13 -10.61 0.56
N HIS A 33 -6.87 -10.54 1.03
CA HIS A 33 -5.72 -10.38 0.14
C HIS A 33 -5.55 -11.56 -0.82
N GLY A 34 -5.70 -12.80 -0.32
CA GLY A 34 -5.66 -13.99 -1.17
C GLY A 34 -6.75 -14.00 -2.24
N ILE A 35 -7.94 -13.48 -1.93
CA ILE A 35 -9.06 -13.36 -2.87
C ILE A 35 -8.75 -12.27 -3.93
N ASP A 36 -8.24 -11.12 -3.50
CA ASP A 36 -7.84 -10.02 -4.40
C ASP A 36 -6.77 -10.46 -5.40
N VAL A 37 -5.76 -11.20 -4.94
CA VAL A 37 -4.72 -11.84 -5.78
C VAL A 37 -5.34 -12.76 -6.84
N ASN A 38 -6.39 -13.51 -6.53
CA ASN A 38 -7.07 -14.32 -7.54
C ASN A 38 -7.89 -13.48 -8.52
N HIS A 39 -8.62 -12.47 -8.03
CA HIS A 39 -9.56 -11.69 -8.82
C HIS A 39 -8.86 -10.70 -9.77
N ALA A 40 -7.78 -10.07 -9.33
CA ALA A 40 -7.12 -8.99 -10.07
C ALA A 40 -6.29 -9.47 -11.27
N GLY A 41 -6.41 -10.74 -11.71
CA GLY A 41 -5.55 -11.33 -12.74
C GLY A 41 -4.08 -11.41 -12.32
N PHE A 42 -3.81 -11.31 -11.02
CA PHE A 42 -2.46 -11.18 -10.49
C PHE A 42 -1.66 -12.49 -10.60
N VAL A 43 -2.35 -13.63 -10.56
CA VAL A 43 -1.76 -14.94 -10.90
C VAL A 43 -1.10 -14.90 -12.28
N ALA A 44 -1.80 -14.36 -13.28
CA ALA A 44 -1.25 -14.23 -14.63
C ALA A 44 -0.02 -13.31 -14.63
N ARG A 45 -0.04 -12.20 -13.89
CA ARG A 45 1.11 -11.29 -13.79
C ARG A 45 2.31 -11.84 -13.02
N LEU A 46 2.08 -12.76 -12.08
CA LEU A 46 3.17 -13.47 -11.39
C LEU A 46 3.83 -14.54 -12.26
N ILE A 47 3.06 -15.11 -13.19
CA ILE A 47 3.53 -16.12 -14.15
C ILE A 47 4.15 -15.46 -15.38
N ASP A 48 3.72 -14.24 -15.74
CA ASP A 48 4.24 -13.54 -16.90
C ASP A 48 5.74 -13.24 -16.75
N PHE A 49 6.56 -13.92 -17.55
CA PHE A 49 8.00 -13.75 -17.58
C PHE A 49 8.44 -12.62 -18.53
N LEU A 50 7.54 -12.16 -19.41
CA LEU A 50 7.92 -11.30 -20.54
C LEU A 50 8.05 -9.83 -20.13
N ASP A 51 7.23 -9.33 -19.19
CA ASP A 51 7.35 -7.95 -18.71
C ASP A 51 7.28 -7.80 -17.17
N PRO A 52 8.33 -8.23 -16.44
CA PRO A 52 8.37 -8.10 -14.99
C PRO A 52 8.59 -6.66 -14.50
N THR A 53 7.58 -6.11 -13.83
CA THR A 53 7.70 -4.87 -13.04
C THR A 53 8.34 -5.14 -11.67
N CYS A 54 9.65 -4.93 -11.56
CA CYS A 54 10.43 -5.23 -10.36
C CYS A 54 10.61 -4.02 -9.45
N TRP A 55 10.82 -4.28 -8.16
CA TRP A 55 11.30 -3.25 -7.23
C TRP A 55 12.72 -2.83 -7.60
N PHE A 56 13.05 -1.58 -7.34
CA PHE A 56 14.35 -1.04 -7.73
C PHE A 56 15.53 -1.65 -6.96
N PHE A 57 15.33 -1.98 -5.67
CA PHE A 57 16.32 -2.68 -4.85
C PHE A 57 16.37 -4.18 -5.14
N TRP A 58 15.50 -4.68 -6.02
CA TRP A 58 15.46 -6.06 -6.46
C TRP A 58 15.20 -6.16 -7.98
N PRO A 59 16.11 -5.64 -8.83
CA PRO A 59 15.92 -5.58 -10.29
C PRO A 59 15.87 -6.97 -10.93
N GLN A 60 16.32 -7.99 -10.21
CA GLN A 60 16.32 -9.39 -10.63
C GLN A 60 15.07 -10.17 -10.17
N CYS A 61 13.96 -9.50 -9.81
CA CYS A 61 12.75 -10.19 -9.33
C CYS A 61 12.22 -11.26 -10.31
N HIS A 62 12.47 -11.10 -11.60
CA HIS A 62 12.12 -12.04 -12.66
C HIS A 62 12.72 -13.44 -12.47
N LEU A 63 13.90 -13.56 -11.85
CA LEU A 63 14.53 -14.86 -11.55
C LEU A 63 13.78 -15.65 -10.47
N TYR A 64 12.94 -14.96 -9.69
CA TYR A 64 12.20 -15.51 -8.57
C TYR A 64 10.69 -15.60 -8.85
N ARG A 65 10.27 -15.29 -10.08
CA ARG A 65 8.88 -15.51 -10.51
C ARG A 65 8.60 -17.00 -10.64
N ALA A 66 7.37 -17.36 -10.32
CA ALA A 66 6.92 -18.73 -10.35
C ALA A 66 6.95 -19.24 -11.80
N PRO A 67 7.62 -20.37 -12.11
CA PRO A 67 7.52 -20.99 -13.43
C PRO A 67 6.06 -21.28 -13.76
N GLU A 68 5.69 -21.29 -15.05
CA GLU A 68 4.32 -21.61 -15.47
C GLU A 68 3.84 -22.97 -14.96
N SER A 69 4.78 -23.90 -14.72
CA SER A 69 4.52 -25.22 -14.14
C SER A 69 4.22 -25.21 -12.64
N TRP A 70 4.38 -24.08 -11.93
CA TRP A 70 4.07 -24.03 -10.51
C TRP A 70 2.56 -24.05 -10.25
N PRO A 71 2.11 -24.78 -9.22
CA PRO A 71 0.70 -24.85 -8.84
C PRO A 71 0.26 -23.59 -8.08
N LEU A 72 0.53 -22.39 -8.62
CA LEU A 72 0.26 -21.11 -7.98
C LEU A 72 -1.21 -20.95 -7.54
N PRO A 73 -2.23 -21.37 -8.33
CA PRO A 73 -3.61 -21.36 -7.86
C PRO A 73 -3.82 -22.19 -6.59
N PHE A 74 -3.19 -23.37 -6.49
CA PHE A 74 -3.29 -24.23 -5.30
C PHE A 74 -2.57 -23.61 -4.09
N LEU A 75 -1.43 -22.95 -4.30
CA LEU A 75 -0.74 -22.22 -3.23
C LEU A 75 -1.60 -21.08 -2.68
N ILE A 76 -2.29 -20.34 -3.56
CA ILE A 76 -3.19 -19.26 -3.13
C ILE A 76 -4.41 -19.81 -2.41
N ILE A 77 -5.02 -20.89 -2.90
CA ILE A 77 -6.11 -21.58 -2.18
C ILE A 77 -5.62 -22.07 -0.82
N GLY A 78 -4.43 -22.67 -0.75
CA GLY A 78 -3.81 -23.09 0.51
C GLY A 78 -3.60 -21.93 1.48
N PHE A 79 -3.15 -20.77 0.98
CA PHE A 79 -3.02 -19.54 1.76
C PHE A 79 -4.37 -19.03 2.29
N GLN A 80 -5.43 -19.08 1.46
CA GLN A 80 -6.78 -18.69 1.86
C GLN A 80 -7.36 -19.63 2.93
N VAL A 81 -7.24 -20.94 2.74
CA VAL A 81 -7.66 -21.96 3.73
C VAL A 81 -6.91 -21.76 5.03
N LEU A 82 -5.58 -21.58 4.97
CA LEU A 82 -4.75 -21.35 6.15
C LEU A 82 -5.14 -20.05 6.87
N SER A 83 -5.52 -19.01 6.14
CA SER A 83 -6.04 -17.75 6.70
C SER A 83 -7.37 -17.96 7.44
N LEU A 84 -8.28 -18.74 6.88
CA LEU A 84 -9.55 -19.10 7.54
C LEU A 84 -9.32 -19.96 8.79
N CYS A 85 -8.46 -20.97 8.70
CA CYS A 85 -8.04 -21.78 9.86
C CYS A 85 -7.42 -20.91 10.95
N CYS A 86 -6.55 -19.96 10.60
CA CYS A 86 -5.95 -19.03 11.53
C CYS A 86 -7.01 -18.19 12.26
N ALA A 87 -8.00 -17.65 11.52
CA ALA A 87 -9.10 -16.89 12.10
C ALA A 87 -9.91 -17.74 13.09
N LEU A 88 -10.24 -18.99 12.73
CA LEU A 88 -10.94 -19.91 13.62
C LEU A 88 -10.11 -20.21 14.87
N LEU A 89 -8.81 -20.48 14.75
CA LEU A 89 -7.94 -20.80 15.89
C LEU A 89 -7.82 -19.66 16.90
N PHE A 90 -8.05 -18.40 16.53
CA PHE A 90 -8.11 -17.32 17.51
C PHE A 90 -9.37 -17.38 18.40
N SER A 91 -10.43 -18.06 17.98
CA SER A 91 -11.67 -18.23 18.77
C SER A 91 -11.43 -18.96 20.11
N TRP A 92 -10.41 -19.82 20.18
CA TRP A 92 -10.08 -20.56 21.40
C TRP A 92 -8.78 -20.06 22.05
N ARG A 93 -8.81 -19.98 23.38
CA ARG A 93 -7.69 -19.51 24.19
C ARG A 93 -6.47 -20.45 24.09
N SER A 94 -6.70 -21.76 24.10
CA SER A 94 -5.64 -22.77 24.06
C SER A 94 -4.84 -22.77 22.75
N THR A 95 -5.46 -22.36 21.65
CA THR A 95 -4.88 -22.38 20.29
C THR A 95 -4.25 -21.05 19.88
N THR A 96 -4.33 -20.00 20.71
CA THR A 96 -3.85 -18.65 20.37
C THR A 96 -2.37 -18.64 19.94
N LYS A 97 -1.53 -19.47 20.56
CA LYS A 97 -0.12 -19.61 20.18
C LYS A 97 0.04 -20.12 18.74
N ALA A 98 -0.73 -21.14 18.35
CA ALA A 98 -0.69 -21.68 17.00
C ALA A 98 -1.21 -20.65 15.99
N ALA A 99 -2.34 -20.00 16.31
CA ALA A 99 -2.91 -18.93 15.51
C ALA A 99 -1.90 -17.78 15.26
N TRP A 100 -1.17 -17.37 16.31
CA TRP A 100 -0.13 -16.34 16.20
C TRP A 100 0.99 -16.71 15.21
N TRP A 101 1.51 -17.95 15.27
CA TRP A 101 2.56 -18.41 14.35
C TRP A 101 2.05 -18.53 12.92
N ILE A 102 0.82 -18.99 12.73
CA ILE A 102 0.20 -19.05 11.42
C ILE A 102 0.00 -17.63 10.86
N LEU A 103 -0.48 -16.68 11.66
CA LEU A 103 -0.63 -15.28 11.24
C LEU A 103 0.72 -14.66 10.87
N PHE A 104 1.77 -14.92 11.65
CA PHE A 104 3.13 -14.47 11.32
C PHE A 104 3.60 -15.06 9.98
N PHE A 105 3.41 -16.36 9.77
CA PHE A 105 3.74 -17.01 8.49
C PHE A 105 2.96 -16.43 7.31
N LEU A 106 1.64 -16.27 7.44
CA LEU A 106 0.79 -15.63 6.43
C LEU A 106 1.27 -14.21 6.09
N THR A 107 1.69 -13.46 7.11
CA THR A 107 2.25 -12.11 6.94
C THR A 107 3.55 -12.14 6.15
N LEU A 108 4.45 -13.09 6.42
CA LEU A 108 5.69 -13.28 5.66
C LEU A 108 5.41 -13.68 4.20
N CYS A 109 4.51 -14.62 3.97
CA CYS A 109 4.11 -15.02 2.62
C CYS A 109 3.56 -13.82 1.83
N ARG A 110 2.67 -13.04 2.45
CA ARG A 110 2.13 -11.81 1.85
C ARG A 110 3.22 -10.79 1.53
N HIS A 111 4.16 -10.59 2.45
CA HIS A 111 5.29 -9.70 2.21
C HIS A 111 6.13 -10.17 1.01
N GLY A 112 6.40 -11.48 0.92
CA GLY A 112 7.07 -12.09 -0.22
C GLY A 112 6.34 -11.82 -1.53
N VAL A 113 5.01 -12.03 -1.59
CA VAL A 113 4.19 -11.77 -2.78
C VAL A 113 4.28 -10.30 -3.22
N ILE A 114 4.24 -9.35 -2.27
CA ILE A 114 4.38 -7.93 -2.56
C ILE A 114 5.78 -7.62 -3.12
N LEU A 115 6.83 -8.26 -2.59
CA LEU A 115 8.21 -8.09 -3.08
C LEU A 115 8.45 -8.68 -4.48
N LEU A 116 7.61 -9.59 -4.98
CA LEU A 116 7.75 -10.17 -6.33
C LEU A 116 7.29 -9.24 -7.46
N SER A 117 6.46 -8.23 -7.17
CA SER A 117 6.00 -7.27 -8.18
C SER A 117 5.75 -5.89 -7.57
N PHE A 118 6.34 -4.86 -8.17
CA PHE A 118 6.14 -3.47 -7.79
C PHE A 118 4.68 -3.02 -7.93
N GLU A 119 3.91 -3.67 -8.81
CA GLU A 119 2.49 -3.36 -9.00
C GLU A 119 1.64 -3.59 -7.73
N ASN A 120 2.15 -4.39 -6.80
CA ASN A 120 1.53 -4.63 -5.50
C ASN A 120 1.83 -3.53 -4.47
N MET A 121 2.44 -2.42 -4.87
CA MET A 121 2.66 -1.24 -4.02
C MET A 121 1.32 -0.52 -3.68
N GLY A 122 0.22 -1.24 -3.54
CA GLY A 122 -1.05 -0.71 -3.08
C GLY A 122 -1.03 -0.43 -1.58
N ASN A 123 -1.53 0.75 -1.19
CA ASN A 123 -1.47 1.18 0.20
C ASN A 123 -2.19 0.28 1.19
N TYR A 124 -3.30 -0.31 0.75
CA TYR A 124 -4.08 -1.26 1.54
C TYR A 124 -3.28 -2.52 1.89
N HIS A 125 -2.33 -2.94 1.05
CA HIS A 125 -1.43 -4.03 1.40
C HIS A 125 -0.45 -3.61 2.49
N TYR A 126 0.13 -2.41 2.36
CA TYR A 126 1.10 -1.87 3.31
C TYR A 126 0.49 -1.61 4.70
N MET A 127 -0.68 -0.97 4.75
CA MET A 127 -1.38 -0.65 6.01
C MET A 127 -1.73 -1.91 6.79
N SER A 128 -2.26 -2.93 6.11
CA SER A 128 -2.63 -4.19 6.77
C SER A 128 -1.40 -5.02 7.17
N LEU A 129 -0.30 -4.99 6.41
CA LEU A 129 0.97 -5.57 6.84
C LEU A 129 1.50 -4.91 8.11
N ILE A 130 1.62 -3.58 8.14
CA ILE A 130 2.13 -2.88 9.33
C ILE A 130 1.21 -3.09 10.52
N ALA A 131 -0.11 -2.97 10.33
CA ALA A 131 -1.07 -3.25 11.41
C ALA A 131 -0.87 -4.66 11.98
N THR A 132 -0.62 -5.65 11.11
CA THR A 132 -0.33 -7.01 11.52
C THR A 132 1.01 -7.13 12.26
N TYR A 133 2.07 -6.46 11.79
CA TYR A 133 3.35 -6.42 12.51
C TYR A 133 3.25 -5.72 13.86
N VAL A 134 2.54 -4.61 13.94
CA VAL A 134 2.22 -3.92 15.20
C VAL A 134 1.50 -4.87 16.15
N PHE A 135 0.50 -5.59 15.66
CA PHE A 135 -0.23 -6.59 16.45
C PHE A 135 0.66 -7.76 16.89
N LEU A 136 1.55 -8.26 16.04
CA LEU A 136 2.38 -9.43 16.34
C LEU A 136 3.57 -9.09 17.27
N LEU A 137 4.17 -7.91 17.09
CA LEU A 137 5.49 -7.58 17.65
C LEU A 137 5.44 -6.54 18.77
N LEU A 138 4.50 -5.60 18.76
CA LEU A 138 4.48 -4.53 19.77
C LEU A 138 3.68 -4.91 21.02
N PRO A 139 4.14 -4.51 22.21
CA PRO A 139 3.38 -4.69 23.46
C PRO A 139 2.24 -3.68 23.57
N GLN A 140 1.30 -3.92 24.49
CA GLN A 140 0.14 -3.03 24.74
C GLN A 140 -0.74 -2.89 23.49
N LYS A 141 -1.09 -4.02 22.85
CA LYS A 141 -1.78 -4.10 21.55
C LYS A 141 -3.09 -3.31 21.54
N ARG A 142 -3.87 -3.34 22.63
CA ARG A 142 -5.12 -2.56 22.77
C ARG A 142 -4.92 -1.05 22.68
N MET A 143 -3.71 -0.57 22.99
CA MET A 143 -3.34 0.83 22.94
C MET A 143 -2.64 1.16 21.62
N ILE A 144 -1.56 0.44 21.29
CA ILE A 144 -0.71 0.81 20.15
C ILE A 144 -1.38 0.58 18.80
N TYR A 145 -2.23 -0.45 18.67
CA TYR A 145 -2.86 -0.77 17.41
C TYR A 145 -3.87 0.32 16.97
N PRO A 146 -4.82 0.78 17.81
CA PRO A 146 -5.65 1.95 17.49
C PRO A 146 -4.86 3.21 17.15
N LEU A 147 -3.76 3.47 17.86
CA LEU A 147 -2.91 4.64 17.60
C LEU A 147 -2.23 4.56 16.25
N PHE A 148 -1.76 3.40 15.83
CA PHE A 148 -1.22 3.21 14.48
C PHE A 148 -2.29 3.44 13.40
N LEU A 149 -3.54 3.01 13.63
CA LEU A 149 -4.62 3.30 12.69
C LEU A 149 -4.90 4.80 12.59
N ILE A 150 -4.96 5.50 13.73
CA ILE A 150 -5.08 6.97 13.76
C ILE A 150 -3.90 7.61 13.02
N ALA A 151 -2.67 7.16 13.29
CA ALA A 151 -1.47 7.66 12.63
C ALA A 151 -1.50 7.45 11.11
N PHE A 152 -2.06 6.33 10.62
CA PHE A 152 -2.27 6.14 9.19
C PHE A 152 -3.21 7.19 8.59
N TYR A 153 -4.32 7.52 9.27
CA TYR A 153 -5.22 8.57 8.78
C TYR A 153 -4.57 9.95 8.80
N LEU A 154 -3.83 10.29 9.86
CA LEU A 154 -3.10 11.55 9.93
C LEU A 154 -2.09 11.66 8.78
N ALA A 155 -1.30 10.61 8.54
CA ALA A 155 -0.36 10.56 7.43
C ALA A 155 -1.05 10.60 6.06
N ALA A 156 -2.18 9.90 5.90
CA ALA A 156 -2.99 9.95 4.70
C ALA A 156 -3.55 11.36 4.44
N SER A 157 -3.98 12.07 5.47
CA SER A 157 -4.49 13.44 5.36
C SER A 157 -3.40 14.42 4.90
N ALA A 158 -2.16 14.24 5.38
CA ALA A 158 -1.03 15.07 4.98
C ALA A 158 -0.73 14.93 3.48
N LEU A 159 -0.84 13.72 2.92
CA LEU A 159 -0.69 13.48 1.48
C LEU A 159 -1.80 14.15 0.65
N LYS A 160 -3.01 14.26 1.21
CA LYS A 160 -4.18 14.87 0.57
C LYS A 160 -4.23 16.39 0.73
N PHE A 161 -3.31 16.99 1.46
CA PHE A 161 -3.26 18.45 1.65
C PHE A 161 -2.60 19.12 0.45
N ASN A 162 -3.21 18.99 -0.73
CA ASN A 162 -2.70 19.52 -1.99
C ASN A 162 -3.86 19.97 -2.90
N ASN A 163 -3.57 20.82 -3.88
CA ASN A 163 -4.60 21.37 -4.77
C ASN A 163 -5.30 20.31 -5.62
N GLU A 164 -4.59 19.25 -6.02
CA GLU A 164 -5.14 18.16 -6.82
C GLU A 164 -6.29 17.45 -6.07
N TRP A 165 -6.11 17.19 -4.77
CA TRP A 165 -7.14 16.59 -3.93
C TRP A 165 -8.25 17.58 -3.56
N LEU A 166 -7.88 18.76 -3.04
CA LEU A 166 -8.84 19.74 -2.52
C LEU A 166 -9.73 20.35 -3.61
N SER A 167 -9.25 20.42 -4.86
CA SER A 167 -10.07 20.82 -6.01
C SER A 167 -11.01 19.73 -6.51
N GLY A 168 -10.90 18.50 -5.99
CA GLY A 168 -11.65 17.34 -6.46
C GLY A 168 -11.06 16.65 -7.70
N ALA A 169 -10.05 17.23 -8.35
CA ALA A 169 -9.45 16.71 -9.58
C ALA A 169 -8.83 15.31 -9.42
N ALA A 170 -8.37 14.99 -8.22
CA ALA A 170 -7.87 13.66 -7.88
C ALA A 170 -8.94 12.58 -8.13
N LEU A 171 -10.20 12.82 -7.77
CA LEU A 171 -11.26 11.83 -7.96
C LEU A 171 -11.74 11.86 -9.42
N TRP A 172 -11.66 10.72 -10.11
CA TRP A 172 -12.24 10.54 -11.43
C TRP A 172 -13.78 10.71 -11.37
N LYS A 173 -14.43 10.98 -12.51
CA LYS A 173 -15.89 10.86 -12.65
C LYS A 173 -16.28 9.40 -12.37
N ALA A 174 -16.64 9.08 -11.13
CA ALA A 174 -17.16 7.76 -10.78
C ALA A 174 -18.24 7.34 -11.79
N SER A 175 -18.56 6.04 -11.84
CA SER A 175 -19.75 5.56 -12.56
C SER A 175 -21.04 6.32 -12.18
N ILE A 176 -21.02 7.01 -11.04
CA ILE A 176 -22.03 7.95 -10.58
C ILE A 176 -21.57 9.38 -10.87
N GLU A 177 -22.30 10.08 -11.73
CA GLU A 177 -22.09 11.51 -11.98
C GLU A 177 -22.56 12.33 -10.79
N LEU A 178 -21.63 12.68 -9.89
CA LEU A 178 -21.87 13.62 -8.80
C LEU A 178 -21.55 15.05 -9.25
N PRO A 179 -22.28 16.08 -8.78
CA PRO A 179 -21.93 17.47 -9.04
C PRO A 179 -20.53 17.83 -8.52
N ASP A 180 -19.75 18.59 -9.28
CA ASP A 180 -18.37 18.98 -8.93
C ASP A 180 -18.26 19.69 -7.58
N ALA A 181 -19.28 20.45 -7.20
CA ALA A 181 -19.34 21.10 -5.88
C ALA A 181 -19.38 20.07 -4.74
N LEU A 182 -20.16 18.99 -4.90
CA LEU A 182 -20.26 17.92 -3.91
C LEU A 182 -18.97 17.12 -3.80
N ILE A 183 -18.31 16.85 -4.94
CA ILE A 183 -16.99 16.18 -4.96
C ILE A 183 -15.97 17.02 -4.19
N ARG A 184 -15.89 18.33 -4.46
CA ARG A 184 -14.99 19.25 -3.74
C ARG A 184 -15.23 19.29 -2.24
N VAL A 185 -16.50 19.46 -1.83
CA VAL A 185 -16.87 19.44 -0.40
C VAL A 185 -16.52 18.10 0.23
N GLY A 186 -16.78 16.98 -0.46
CA GLY A 186 -16.41 15.64 -0.02
C GLY A 186 -14.90 15.48 0.17
N CYS A 187 -14.08 15.92 -0.78
CA CYS A 187 -12.63 15.89 -0.67
C CYS A 187 -12.12 16.69 0.53
N PHE A 188 -12.63 17.91 0.74
CA PHE A 188 -12.27 18.74 1.89
C PHE A 188 -12.68 18.08 3.21
N TYR A 189 -13.90 17.54 3.25
CA TYR A 189 -14.41 16.82 4.40
C TYR A 189 -13.57 15.59 4.74
N VAL A 190 -13.12 14.80 3.75
CA VAL A 190 -12.23 13.65 3.98
C VAL A 190 -10.92 14.11 4.63
N VAL A 191 -10.32 15.21 4.15
CA VAL A 191 -9.11 15.76 4.78
C VAL A 191 -9.39 16.14 6.23
N TYR A 192 -10.51 16.81 6.52
CA TYR A 192 -10.89 17.16 7.89
C TYR A 192 -11.17 15.93 8.78
N LEU A 193 -11.85 14.92 8.24
CA LEU A 193 -12.13 13.65 8.91
C LEU A 193 -10.84 12.94 9.33
N GLU A 194 -9.89 12.85 8.41
CA GLU A 194 -8.63 12.13 8.61
C GLU A 194 -7.58 12.91 9.42
N SER A 195 -7.61 14.25 9.41
CA SER A 195 -6.64 15.10 10.13
C SER A 195 -7.09 15.47 11.55
N VAL A 196 -8.39 15.69 11.76
CA VAL A 196 -8.94 16.21 13.01
C VAL A 196 -9.89 15.21 13.66
N LEU A 197 -10.96 14.82 12.97
CA LEU A 197 -12.03 14.05 13.61
C LEU A 197 -11.58 12.66 14.05
N VAL A 198 -10.63 12.03 13.34
CA VAL A 198 -10.08 10.71 13.70
C VAL A 198 -9.49 10.69 15.12
N LEU A 199 -9.00 11.82 15.63
CA LEU A 199 -8.48 11.95 17.00
C LEU A 199 -9.59 11.76 18.05
N LEU A 200 -10.84 12.09 17.69
CA LEU A 200 -12.01 11.91 18.55
C LEU A 200 -12.46 10.46 18.67
N LEU A 201 -11.84 9.51 17.95
CA LEU A 201 -12.00 8.08 18.24
C LEU A 201 -11.50 7.71 19.65
N LEU A 202 -10.60 8.52 20.22
CA LEU A 202 -10.07 8.37 21.58
C LEU A 202 -10.86 9.17 22.61
N HIS A 203 -11.97 9.79 22.21
CA HIS A 203 -12.78 10.63 23.09
C HIS A 203 -13.50 9.78 24.16
N PRO A 204 -13.57 10.24 25.43
CA PRO A 204 -14.17 9.46 26.52
C PRO A 204 -15.68 9.24 26.36
N LYS A 205 -16.41 10.17 25.73
CA LYS A 205 -17.85 10.05 25.51
C LYS A 205 -18.14 9.08 24.37
N ALA A 206 -18.91 8.03 24.65
CA ALA A 206 -19.20 6.95 23.72
C ALA A 206 -19.89 7.41 22.43
N TRP A 207 -20.84 8.34 22.51
CA TRP A 207 -21.54 8.82 21.32
C TRP A 207 -20.58 9.53 20.35
N VAL A 208 -19.61 10.31 20.84
CA VAL A 208 -18.63 11.02 20.00
C VAL A 208 -17.79 10.03 19.18
N ARG A 209 -17.17 9.05 19.85
CA ARG A 209 -16.32 8.05 19.18
C ARG A 209 -17.10 7.18 18.19
N TRP A 210 -18.34 6.81 18.52
CA TRP A 210 -19.20 6.04 17.61
C TRP A 210 -19.64 6.87 16.39
N SER A 211 -19.96 8.16 16.57
CA SER A 211 -20.26 9.05 15.45
C SER A 211 -19.10 9.14 14.45
N ILE A 212 -17.87 9.31 14.93
CA ILE A 212 -16.68 9.36 14.05
C ILE A 212 -16.42 8.00 13.40
N PHE A 213 -16.58 6.90 14.15
CA PHE A 213 -16.43 5.56 13.60
C PHE A 213 -17.40 5.31 12.45
N ILE A 214 -18.68 5.67 12.61
CA ILE A 214 -19.70 5.56 11.55
C ILE A 214 -19.30 6.39 10.33
N GLN A 215 -18.81 7.62 10.52
CA GLN A 215 -18.33 8.45 9.41
C GLN A 215 -17.17 7.79 8.65
N LEU A 216 -16.23 7.14 9.36
CA LEU A 216 -15.15 6.38 8.72
C LEU A 216 -15.68 5.17 7.94
N ILE A 217 -16.65 4.43 8.49
CA ILE A 217 -17.28 3.30 7.76
C ILE A 217 -17.98 3.79 6.50
N LEU A 218 -18.72 4.91 6.58
CA LEU A 218 -19.38 5.52 5.42
C LEU A 218 -18.36 6.00 4.38
N PHE A 219 -17.29 6.66 4.81
CA PHE A 219 -16.19 7.05 3.93
C PHE A 219 -15.61 5.84 3.19
N HIS A 220 -15.33 4.75 3.90
CA HIS A 220 -14.81 3.53 3.26
C HIS A 220 -15.82 2.90 2.31
N ALA A 221 -17.08 2.78 2.71
CA ALA A 221 -18.14 2.24 1.86
C ALA A 221 -18.28 3.03 0.55
N VAL A 222 -18.25 4.37 0.62
CA VAL A 222 -18.30 5.24 -0.55
C VAL A 222 -17.00 5.10 -1.36
N SER A 223 -15.84 5.02 -0.70
CA SER A 223 -14.55 4.88 -1.39
C SER A 223 -14.44 3.63 -2.29
N ALA A 224 -15.24 2.59 -2.02
CA ALA A 224 -15.36 1.39 -2.86
C ALA A 224 -15.64 1.72 -4.34
N LEU A 225 -16.34 2.82 -4.62
CA LEU A 225 -16.69 3.26 -5.97
C LEU A 225 -15.47 3.68 -6.81
N TRP A 226 -14.37 4.09 -6.17
CA TRP A 226 -13.17 4.56 -6.87
C TRP A 226 -11.99 3.60 -6.76
N VAL A 227 -11.82 2.93 -5.62
CA VAL A 227 -10.65 2.07 -5.36
C VAL A 227 -10.97 0.57 -5.35
N GLY A 228 -12.22 0.20 -5.60
CA GLY A 228 -12.68 -1.19 -5.63
C GLY A 228 -12.97 -1.78 -4.24
N TRP A 229 -13.44 -3.03 -4.22
CA TRP A 229 -13.96 -3.69 -3.02
C TRP A 229 -12.88 -4.05 -1.97
N PHE A 230 -11.64 -4.30 -2.40
CA PHE A 230 -10.61 -4.84 -1.52
C PHE A 230 -10.15 -3.84 -0.45
N TYR A 231 -10.00 -2.57 -0.82
CA TYR A 231 -9.66 -1.48 0.09
C TYR A 231 -10.64 -1.34 1.28
N PRO A 232 -11.96 -1.12 1.06
CA PRO A 232 -12.90 -0.94 2.16
C PRO A 232 -13.04 -2.18 3.03
N VAL A 233 -13.02 -3.40 2.45
CA VAL A 233 -13.05 -4.64 3.24
C VAL A 233 -11.84 -4.70 4.17
N THR A 234 -10.64 -4.43 3.65
CA THR A 234 -9.42 -4.38 4.47
C THR A 234 -9.54 -3.34 5.57
N MET A 235 -9.98 -2.12 5.25
CA MET A 235 -10.10 -1.04 6.24
C MET A 235 -11.13 -1.32 7.33
N ILE A 236 -12.28 -1.91 6.98
CA ILE A 236 -13.30 -2.32 7.96
C ILE A 236 -12.74 -3.37 8.92
N LEU A 237 -12.01 -4.37 8.39
CA LEU A 237 -11.37 -5.40 9.21
C LEU A 237 -10.31 -4.79 10.15
N LEU A 238 -9.51 -3.85 9.68
CA LEU A 238 -8.52 -3.16 10.52
C LEU A 238 -9.18 -2.29 11.59
N LEU A 239 -10.17 -1.48 11.22
CA LEU A 239 -10.89 -0.55 12.10
C LEU A 239 -11.72 -1.25 13.18
N SER A 240 -12.07 -2.51 13.00
CA SER A 240 -12.85 -3.31 13.95
C SER A 240 -12.29 -3.34 15.38
N ILE A 241 -10.99 -3.09 15.57
CA ILE A 241 -10.36 -2.93 16.88
C ILE A 241 -11.11 -1.92 17.76
N PHE A 242 -11.65 -0.84 17.16
CA PHE A 242 -12.35 0.21 17.89
C PHE A 242 -13.62 -0.33 18.55
N PRO A 243 -14.65 -0.78 17.80
CA PRO A 243 -15.87 -1.30 18.40
C PRO A 243 -15.60 -2.53 19.27
N VAL A 244 -14.70 -3.44 18.87
CA VAL A 244 -14.34 -4.61 19.66
C VAL A 244 -13.74 -4.19 21.02
N SER A 245 -12.87 -3.18 21.04
CA SER A 245 -12.27 -2.68 22.28
C SER A 245 -13.25 -1.90 23.15
N TRP A 246 -14.23 -1.21 22.56
CA TRP A 246 -15.22 -0.43 23.30
C TRP A 246 -16.33 -1.29 23.91
N LEU A 247 -16.66 -2.41 23.27
CA LEU A 247 -17.71 -3.35 23.71
C LEU A 247 -17.16 -4.49 24.57
N SER A 248 -15.86 -4.70 24.59
CA SER A 248 -15.23 -5.73 25.43
C SER A 248 -15.44 -5.44 26.93
N ILE A 249 -15.88 -6.47 27.65
CA ILE A 249 -16.19 -6.44 29.11
C ILE A 249 -14.91 -6.39 29.96
N SER A 250 -13.71 -6.48 29.36
CA SER A 250 -12.47 -6.48 30.14
C SER A 250 -12.30 -5.20 30.97
N THR A 251 -11.70 -5.34 32.16
CA THR A 251 -11.48 -4.26 33.12
C THR A 251 -10.60 -3.12 32.57
N GLU A 252 -9.79 -3.41 31.54
CA GLU A 252 -9.14 -2.39 30.74
C GLU A 252 -10.13 -1.83 29.71
N LYS A 253 -10.81 -0.74 30.11
CA LYS A 253 -11.60 0.08 29.18
C LYS A 253 -10.68 0.53 28.03
N GLY A 254 -11.21 0.55 26.80
CA GLY A 254 -10.45 0.92 25.60
C GLY A 254 -9.73 2.27 25.71
N LEU A 255 -8.69 2.45 24.91
CA LEU A 255 -7.76 3.58 24.95
C LEU A 255 -8.47 4.95 25.04
N VAL A 256 -8.13 5.72 26.08
CA VAL A 256 -8.47 7.14 26.22
C VAL A 256 -7.18 7.96 26.28
N TRP A 257 -7.25 9.25 25.96
CA TRP A 257 -6.12 10.20 26.01
C TRP A 257 -5.26 10.11 27.28
N THR A 258 -5.87 9.83 28.43
CA THR A 258 -5.18 9.71 29.72
C THR A 258 -4.20 8.55 29.79
N ASP A 259 -4.36 7.52 28.97
CA ASP A 259 -3.50 6.33 28.99
C ASP A 259 -2.21 6.50 28.20
N LEU A 260 -2.09 7.54 27.37
CA LEU A 260 -0.90 7.79 26.54
C LEU A 260 0.38 7.96 27.37
N ALA A 261 0.26 8.49 28.59
CA ALA A 261 1.38 8.63 29.51
C ALA A 261 1.99 7.27 29.94
N ARG A 262 1.26 6.16 29.76
CA ARG A 262 1.69 4.80 30.12
C ARG A 262 2.30 4.02 28.95
N MET A 263 2.52 4.68 27.81
CA MET A 263 3.10 4.03 26.64
C MET A 263 4.54 3.57 26.90
N LYS A 264 4.81 2.30 26.56
CA LYS A 264 6.17 1.78 26.57
C LYS A 264 7.04 2.51 25.54
N LYS A 265 8.33 2.68 25.86
CA LYS A 265 9.32 3.32 24.96
C LYS A 265 9.34 2.70 23.56
N ALA A 266 9.19 1.37 23.45
CA ALA A 266 9.13 0.68 22.16
C ALA A 266 7.96 1.16 21.28
N ASN A 267 6.80 1.45 21.88
CA ASN A 267 5.62 1.92 21.17
C ASN A 267 5.80 3.36 20.68
N ILE A 268 6.40 4.22 21.52
CA ILE A 268 6.75 5.60 21.16
C ILE A 268 7.76 5.59 20.01
N ALA A 269 8.82 4.78 20.12
CA ALA A 269 9.83 4.63 19.07
C ALA A 269 9.22 4.14 17.76
N ALA A 270 8.29 3.19 17.80
CA ALA A 270 7.62 2.69 16.60
C ALA A 270 6.76 3.77 15.92
N LEU A 271 5.98 4.55 16.68
CA LEU A 271 5.21 5.67 16.12
C LEU A 271 6.12 6.77 15.57
N ALA A 272 7.20 7.11 16.29
CA ALA A 272 8.17 8.10 15.82
C ALA A 272 8.84 7.65 14.52
N ALA A 273 9.24 6.38 14.43
CA ALA A 273 9.80 5.80 13.21
C ALA A 273 8.77 5.81 12.07
N PHE A 274 7.50 5.49 12.35
CA PHE A 274 6.43 5.58 11.36
C PHE A 274 6.31 7.00 10.79
N PHE A 275 6.19 8.02 11.64
CA PHE A 275 6.09 9.42 11.21
C PHE A 275 7.35 9.91 10.49
N ALA A 276 8.54 9.54 10.96
CA ALA A 276 9.80 9.86 10.29
C ALA A 276 9.83 9.29 8.86
N ALA A 277 9.36 8.06 8.68
CA ALA A 277 9.26 7.44 7.36
C ALA A 277 8.27 8.19 6.45
N GLN A 278 7.19 8.76 7.00
CA GLN A 278 6.25 9.59 6.23
C GLN A 278 6.84 10.92 5.76
N MET A 279 7.90 11.42 6.42
CA MET A 279 8.57 12.66 6.04
C MET A 279 9.61 12.47 4.93
N VAL A 280 10.02 11.23 4.63
CA VAL A 280 11.05 10.97 3.61
C VAL A 280 10.72 11.58 2.24
N PRO A 281 9.50 11.43 1.69
CA PRO A 281 9.17 12.06 0.39
C PRO A 281 9.31 13.58 0.38
N TRP A 282 9.17 14.25 1.53
CA TRP A 282 9.28 15.71 1.64
C TRP A 282 10.74 16.18 1.67
N MET A 283 11.66 15.30 2.07
CA MET A 283 13.09 15.56 2.06
C MET A 283 13.73 15.31 0.69
N MET A 284 13.03 14.58 -0.19
CA MET A 284 13.51 14.30 -1.55
C MET A 284 13.11 15.41 -2.51
N ALA A 285 14.01 15.75 -3.41
CA ALA A 285 13.89 16.92 -4.26
C ALA A 285 13.13 16.59 -5.55
N GLY A 286 11.81 16.48 -5.42
CA GLY A 286 10.85 16.31 -6.51
C GLY A 286 9.44 16.14 -5.96
N THR A 287 8.42 16.31 -6.81
CA THR A 287 7.06 15.93 -6.44
C THR A 287 6.95 14.41 -6.44
N SER A 288 7.04 13.80 -5.26
CA SER A 288 6.92 12.33 -5.09
C SER A 288 5.65 11.77 -5.71
N SER A 289 4.59 12.59 -5.84
CA SER A 289 3.35 12.26 -6.53
C SER A 289 3.54 11.89 -8.01
N LEU A 290 4.59 12.37 -8.68
CA LEU A 290 4.93 12.07 -10.08
C LEU A 290 6.21 11.22 -10.20
N THR A 291 7.26 11.57 -9.45
CA THR A 291 8.59 10.93 -9.60
C THR A 291 8.69 9.57 -8.92
N GLY A 292 7.80 9.27 -7.98
CA GLY A 292 7.85 8.03 -7.20
C GLY A 292 8.89 8.03 -6.06
N GLU A 293 9.74 9.06 -6.00
CA GLU A 293 10.86 9.14 -5.05
C GLU A 293 10.37 9.17 -3.60
N GLY A 294 11.01 8.37 -2.75
CA GLY A 294 10.74 8.31 -1.30
C GLY A 294 9.45 7.56 -0.92
N ARG A 295 8.63 7.17 -1.90
CA ARG A 295 7.34 6.49 -1.66
C ARG A 295 7.46 5.13 -0.99
N LEU A 296 8.61 4.47 -1.10
CA LEU A 296 8.84 3.18 -0.42
C LEU A 296 8.74 3.32 1.12
N PHE A 297 9.10 4.50 1.64
CA PHE A 297 9.14 4.75 3.08
C PHE A 297 7.82 5.27 3.62
N SER A 298 7.03 5.95 2.78
CA SER A 298 5.76 6.53 3.18
C SER A 298 4.56 5.66 2.79
N LEU A 299 3.39 6.05 3.27
CA LEU A 299 2.13 5.56 2.73
C LEU A 299 2.06 5.86 1.24
N ASN A 300 1.87 4.82 0.45
CA ASN A 300 1.51 4.90 -0.95
C ASN A 300 -0.02 5.06 -1.16
N MET A 301 -0.68 6.05 -0.54
CA MET A 301 -2.11 6.39 -0.79
C MET A 301 -2.36 7.28 -2.01
N PHE A 302 -3.42 7.02 -2.77
CA PHE A 302 -3.87 7.93 -3.84
C PHE A 302 -3.94 9.39 -3.35
N ASP A 303 -3.04 10.22 -3.90
CA ASP A 303 -2.77 11.60 -3.51
C ASP A 303 -3.00 12.58 -4.68
N SER A 304 -2.87 12.07 -5.90
CA SER A 304 -3.00 12.82 -7.14
C SER A 304 -3.41 11.93 -8.31
N ARG A 305 -4.13 12.50 -9.28
CA ARG A 305 -4.39 11.83 -10.56
C ARG A 305 -3.33 12.27 -11.56
N ASN A 306 -2.46 11.34 -11.92
CA ASN A 306 -1.41 11.62 -12.89
C ASN A 306 -1.82 11.21 -14.30
N GLU A 307 -1.47 12.04 -15.25
CA GLU A 307 -1.62 11.80 -16.67
C GLU A 307 -0.22 11.84 -17.30
N CYS A 308 0.11 10.85 -18.11
CA CYS A 308 1.41 10.78 -18.77
C CYS A 308 1.30 10.26 -20.18
N GLN A 309 2.24 10.71 -21.00
CA GLN A 309 2.48 10.23 -22.35
C GLN A 309 3.93 9.76 -22.40
N SER A 310 4.16 8.63 -23.03
CA SER A 310 5.49 8.06 -23.20
C SER A 310 5.75 7.84 -24.68
N LEU A 311 6.97 8.09 -25.10
CA LEU A 311 7.49 7.76 -26.42
C LEU A 311 8.71 6.87 -26.21
N LEU A 312 8.63 5.62 -26.66
CA LEU A 312 9.74 4.65 -26.59
C LEU A 312 10.14 4.30 -28.02
N GLN A 313 11.35 4.70 -28.43
CA GLN A 313 11.85 4.50 -29.77
C GLN A 313 13.06 3.57 -29.76
N MET A 314 12.89 2.38 -30.32
CA MET A 314 14.02 1.47 -30.59
C MET A 314 14.68 1.88 -31.90
N ARG A 315 16.00 2.01 -31.89
CA ARG A 315 16.80 2.39 -33.04
C ARG A 315 17.51 1.15 -33.56
N PHE A 316 17.31 0.87 -34.84
CA PHE A 316 18.01 -0.17 -35.57
C PHE A 316 18.81 0.45 -36.73
N HIS A 317 19.68 -0.33 -37.37
CA HIS A 317 20.37 0.10 -38.58
C HIS A 317 19.35 0.40 -39.70
N GLY A 318 19.13 1.69 -39.98
CA GLY A 318 18.24 2.15 -41.06
C GLY A 318 16.76 2.26 -40.68
N GLU A 319 16.38 1.93 -39.44
CA GLU A 319 14.98 1.95 -38.99
C GLU A 319 14.85 2.49 -37.55
N VAL A 320 13.75 3.19 -37.27
CA VAL A 320 13.35 3.57 -35.91
C VAL A 320 11.93 3.04 -35.70
N MET A 321 11.78 2.17 -34.71
CA MET A 321 10.49 1.58 -34.35
C MET A 321 9.94 2.24 -33.10
N ASP A 322 8.70 2.73 -33.19
CA ASP A 322 7.94 3.16 -32.01
C ASP A 322 7.29 1.95 -31.34
N VAL A 323 7.64 1.71 -30.08
CA VAL A 323 7.13 0.60 -29.27
C VAL A 323 6.29 1.07 -28.10
N THR A 324 5.67 2.24 -28.24
CA THR A 324 4.71 2.80 -27.29
C THR A 324 3.40 2.00 -27.30
N ASN A 325 3.38 0.82 -26.67
CA ASN A 325 2.12 0.09 -26.45
C ASN A 325 1.33 0.68 -25.27
N GLY A 326 0.04 0.97 -25.54
CA GLY A 326 -0.97 1.56 -24.65
C GLY A 326 -1.42 0.71 -23.44
N GLU A 327 -0.67 -0.33 -23.06
CA GLU A 327 -1.02 -1.29 -22.00
C GLU A 327 -0.99 -0.71 -20.57
N ARG A 328 -0.55 0.54 -20.39
CA ARG A 328 -0.51 1.19 -19.06
C ARG A 328 -1.90 1.47 -18.47
N GLN A 329 -2.98 1.27 -19.22
CA GLN A 329 -4.34 1.50 -18.73
C GLN A 329 -4.75 0.49 -17.63
N SER A 330 -4.20 -0.73 -17.65
CA SER A 330 -4.50 -1.77 -16.65
C SER A 330 -3.86 -1.50 -15.28
N LEU A 331 -2.80 -0.67 -15.24
CA LEU A 331 -2.13 -0.30 -14.01
C LEU A 331 -2.99 0.64 -13.15
N ALA A 332 -2.86 0.49 -11.84
CA ALA A 332 -3.44 1.43 -10.89
C ALA A 332 -2.97 2.86 -11.21
N VAL A 333 -3.91 3.82 -11.17
CA VAL A 333 -3.69 5.21 -11.57
C VAL A 333 -2.41 5.79 -10.97
N ARG A 334 -2.10 5.44 -9.73
CA ARG A 334 -0.94 5.97 -9.02
C ARG A 334 0.41 5.55 -9.60
N ILE A 335 0.54 4.30 -10.04
CA ILE A 335 1.82 3.76 -10.56
C ILE A 335 1.92 3.86 -12.08
N ARG A 336 0.84 4.24 -12.78
CA ARG A 336 0.77 4.33 -14.24
C ARG A 336 1.87 5.20 -14.86
N CYS A 337 2.21 6.28 -14.18
CA CYS A 337 3.22 7.24 -14.62
C CYS A 337 4.53 7.12 -13.83
N ASP A 338 4.65 6.09 -12.98
CA ASP A 338 5.81 5.93 -12.12
C ASP A 338 7.05 5.55 -12.95
N PRO A 339 8.17 6.29 -12.82
CA PRO A 339 9.41 5.98 -13.53
C PRO A 339 9.88 4.54 -13.33
N MET A 340 9.60 3.91 -12.19
CA MET A 340 9.97 2.52 -11.95
C MET A 340 9.33 1.54 -12.94
N VAL A 341 8.06 1.75 -13.29
CA VAL A 341 7.35 0.95 -14.30
C VAL A 341 8.02 1.12 -15.66
N VAL A 342 8.38 2.37 -15.99
CA VAL A 342 9.06 2.69 -17.26
C VAL A 342 10.44 2.03 -17.31
N PHE A 343 11.23 2.12 -16.24
CA PHE A 343 12.54 1.50 -16.16
C PHE A 343 12.50 -0.02 -16.26
N SER A 344 11.52 -0.67 -15.63
CA SER A 344 11.34 -2.12 -15.78
C SER A 344 11.11 -2.49 -17.24
N ARG A 345 10.19 -1.80 -17.92
CA ARG A 345 9.92 -2.02 -19.35
C ARG A 345 11.15 -1.75 -20.22
N ILE A 346 11.90 -0.69 -19.93
CA ILE A 346 13.14 -0.40 -20.65
C ILE A 346 14.11 -1.58 -20.54
N ARG A 347 14.35 -2.08 -19.33
CA ARG A 347 15.27 -3.20 -19.12
C ARG A 347 14.81 -4.46 -19.84
N ASN A 348 13.50 -4.72 -19.90
CA ASN A 348 12.94 -5.89 -20.58
C ASN A 348 13.12 -5.80 -22.10
N LEU A 349 12.77 -4.65 -22.71
CA LEU A 349 12.97 -4.40 -24.14
C LEU A 349 14.45 -4.38 -24.55
N CYS A 350 15.30 -3.71 -23.77
CA CYS A 350 16.74 -3.74 -24.03
C CYS A 350 17.27 -5.17 -23.98
N ARG A 351 16.84 -5.98 -22.99
CA ARG A 351 17.28 -7.37 -22.84
C ARG A 351 16.87 -8.25 -24.01
N SER A 352 15.65 -8.09 -24.53
CA SER A 352 15.18 -8.90 -25.67
C SER A 352 15.99 -8.61 -26.94
N GLU A 353 16.45 -7.37 -27.12
CA GLU A 353 17.20 -6.93 -28.30
C GLU A 353 18.73 -6.94 -28.15
N MET A 354 19.28 -7.24 -26.97
CA MET A 354 20.75 -7.18 -26.75
C MET A 354 21.57 -8.06 -27.71
N ASN A 355 20.98 -9.15 -28.21
CA ASN A 355 21.64 -10.08 -29.13
C ASN A 355 21.36 -9.77 -30.61
N ASN A 356 20.54 -8.76 -30.90
CA ASN A 356 20.22 -8.36 -32.26
C ASN A 356 21.35 -7.45 -32.80
N PRO A 357 22.09 -7.85 -33.84
CA PRO A 357 23.22 -7.06 -34.35
C PRO A 357 22.78 -5.73 -34.97
N ASP A 358 21.51 -5.61 -35.38
CA ASP A 358 20.98 -4.38 -35.96
C ASP A 358 20.56 -3.36 -34.89
N PHE A 359 20.48 -3.76 -33.62
CA PHE A 359 20.01 -2.91 -32.53
C PHE A 359 21.08 -1.91 -32.08
N LEU A 360 20.76 -0.61 -32.22
CA LEU A 360 21.66 0.50 -31.87
C LEU A 360 21.45 0.99 -30.43
N GLY A 361 20.22 0.92 -29.94
CA GLY A 361 19.82 1.38 -28.62
C GLY A 361 18.37 1.86 -28.60
N MET A 362 17.98 2.52 -27.51
CA MET A 362 16.61 3.01 -27.33
C MET A 362 16.58 4.39 -26.72
N ASP A 363 15.74 5.26 -27.26
CA ASP A 363 15.47 6.59 -26.70
C ASP A 363 14.09 6.59 -26.04
N VAL A 364 13.99 7.23 -24.87
CA VAL A 364 12.78 7.23 -24.05
C VAL A 364 12.47 8.63 -23.57
N PHE A 365 11.26 9.09 -23.88
CA PHE A 365 10.73 10.36 -23.41
C PHE A 365 9.41 10.12 -22.71
N VAL A 366 9.27 10.61 -21.49
CA VAL A 366 8.02 10.58 -20.75
C VAL A 366 7.71 12.00 -20.32
N ILE A 367 6.52 12.47 -20.67
CA ILE A 367 5.96 13.71 -20.14
C ILE A 367 4.80 13.36 -19.23
N ALA A 368 4.63 14.10 -18.15
CA ALA A 368 3.57 13.88 -17.19
C ALA A 368 2.96 15.21 -16.72
N LYS A 369 1.81 15.14 -16.07
CA LYS A 369 1.19 16.21 -15.30
C LYS A 369 0.22 15.63 -14.28
N ARG A 370 -0.17 16.42 -13.29
CA ARG A 370 -1.38 16.13 -12.51
C ARG A 370 -2.61 16.61 -13.27
N ALA A 371 -3.80 16.10 -12.94
CA ALA A 371 -5.02 16.47 -13.66
C ALA A 371 -5.37 17.96 -13.52
N SER A 372 -5.07 18.55 -12.35
CA SER A 372 -5.25 19.99 -12.10
C SER A 372 -4.16 20.87 -12.73
N ASP A 373 -3.05 20.28 -13.21
CA ASP A 373 -2.01 21.04 -13.89
C ASP A 373 -2.40 21.29 -15.37
N PRO A 374 -2.23 22.51 -15.91
CA PRO A 374 -2.65 22.85 -17.27
C PRO A 374 -1.74 22.26 -18.34
N THR A 375 -0.46 22.02 -18.02
CA THR A 375 0.59 21.69 -18.99
C THR A 375 1.35 20.44 -18.58
N TYR A 376 1.67 19.59 -19.57
CA TYR A 376 2.65 18.52 -19.40
C TYR A 376 4.05 19.11 -19.19
N ARG A 377 4.86 18.43 -18.37
CA ARG A 377 6.30 18.69 -18.28
C ARG A 377 7.09 17.39 -18.47
N PRO A 378 8.35 17.48 -18.90
CA PRO A 378 9.24 16.32 -18.92
C PRO A 378 9.32 15.64 -17.56
N LEU A 379 9.10 14.33 -17.54
CA LEU A 379 9.30 13.46 -16.37
C LEU A 379 10.56 12.62 -16.56
N LEU A 380 10.76 12.08 -17.76
CA LEU A 380 11.92 11.25 -18.09
C LEU A 380 12.42 11.62 -19.49
N SER A 381 13.74 11.79 -19.64
CA SER A 381 14.38 12.01 -20.93
C SER A 381 15.70 11.25 -20.98
N LEU A 382 15.68 10.09 -21.64
CA LEU A 382 16.82 9.19 -21.73
C LEU A 382 17.18 8.95 -23.19
N HIS A 383 18.39 9.34 -23.55
CA HIS A 383 19.00 8.92 -24.80
C HIS A 383 19.87 7.68 -24.56
N ASP A 384 19.79 6.73 -25.48
CA ASP A 384 20.50 5.46 -25.44
C ASP A 384 20.35 4.72 -24.10
N ALA A 385 19.09 4.59 -23.66
CA ALA A 385 18.71 4.09 -22.35
C ALA A 385 19.27 2.69 -22.04
N CYS A 386 19.48 1.85 -23.06
CA CYS A 386 20.02 0.51 -22.88
C CYS A 386 21.48 0.47 -22.43
N ARG A 387 22.24 1.54 -22.66
CA ARG A 387 23.64 1.66 -22.20
C ARG A 387 23.76 2.36 -20.85
N ARG A 388 22.66 2.93 -20.34
CA ARG A 388 22.64 3.64 -19.06
C ARG A 388 22.44 2.68 -17.91
N LYS A 389 23.05 3.02 -16.78
CA LYS A 389 22.79 2.33 -15.52
C LYS A 389 21.54 2.93 -14.90
N LEU A 390 20.38 2.38 -15.26
CA LEU A 390 19.07 2.81 -14.73
C LEU A 390 18.87 2.40 -13.27
N ASP A 391 19.88 2.58 -12.42
CA ASP A 391 19.77 2.27 -11.01
C ASP A 391 18.96 3.37 -10.32
N ALA A 392 17.90 2.94 -9.65
CA ALA A 392 17.18 3.79 -8.73
C ALA A 392 17.84 3.61 -7.35
N ASP A 393 18.41 4.69 -6.80
CA ASP A 393 18.86 4.69 -5.42
C ASP A 393 17.64 4.76 -4.49
N LEU A 394 17.69 4.00 -3.38
CA LEU A 394 16.71 4.06 -2.29
C LEU A 394 16.54 5.49 -1.79
N TRP A 395 17.64 6.24 -1.75
CA TRP A 395 17.75 7.55 -1.12
C TRP A 395 18.10 8.67 -2.09
N GLY A 396 18.38 8.31 -3.33
CA GLY A 396 18.88 9.22 -4.36
C GLY A 396 17.87 9.42 -5.47
N ARG A 397 18.23 10.32 -6.37
CA ARG A 397 17.41 10.60 -7.55
C ARG A 397 17.57 9.52 -8.59
N HIS A 398 16.49 9.28 -9.31
CA HIS A 398 16.52 8.40 -10.46
C HIS A 398 17.22 9.10 -11.64
N GLU A 399 18.17 8.41 -12.28
CA GLU A 399 18.88 8.97 -13.43
C GLU A 399 17.89 9.31 -14.55
N GLY A 400 17.99 10.54 -15.09
CA GLY A 400 17.15 11.03 -16.18
C GLY A 400 15.74 11.45 -15.77
N VAL A 401 15.39 11.37 -14.47
CA VAL A 401 14.15 11.96 -13.95
C VAL A 401 14.35 13.46 -13.71
N GLU A 402 13.47 14.25 -14.32
CA GLU A 402 13.55 15.71 -14.33
C GLU A 402 13.11 16.33 -12.99
N ARG A 403 13.55 17.58 -12.74
CA ARG A 403 13.15 18.33 -11.54
C ARG A 403 11.72 18.84 -11.66
N TRP A 404 10.89 18.45 -10.68
CA TRP A 404 9.48 18.87 -10.56
C TRP A 404 9.24 19.75 -9.35
#